data_AF-A0A1F2S7L3-F1
#
_entry.id   AF-A0A1F2S7L3-F1
#
_cell.length_a   1.000
_cell.length_b   1.000
_cell.length_c   1.000
_cell.angle_alpha   90.00
_cell.angle_beta   90.00
_cell.angle_gamma   90.00
#
_symmetry.space_group_name_H-M   'P 1'
#
loop_
_entity.id
_entity.type
_entity.pdbx_description
1 polymer ?
#
loop_
_entity_poly.entity_id
_entity_poly.type
_entity_poly.pdbx_seq_one_letter_code
_entity_poly.pdbx_strand_id
1 'polypeptide(L)'
;MTAMSPRLHVLAASFWREWHRELRRQAGDERLPYQVRTHLRRSADRALRRSAVEEQRGVVPRWNRRTIAGAAPIRLPPDDEQRGRRLAAECGVVPGQPMVAVEIQRRADRLSGAIDLLSAEGFRIVRIGDPVAGPLRGPGVLDLASNPRRTPLLDTYLLLASAFVVCSSAELQQTALMGHTPSLRIDARDAFTAYPVRRDGVFTLSTVVDLDTGRALAIRDLLAEGYFHNTRNYGYRPTNAAEITEAAREMVEGVRAGWRDSEAQIRFRRAVADAGVAMGHVRHVAEWDGASGFIGDGRLARVQADRAL
;
A
#
# COMPACT_ATOMS: atom_id res chain seq x y z
N MET A 1 21.72 28.83 12.32
CA MET A 1 21.64 27.38 12.58
C MET A 1 20.95 26.72 11.40
N THR A 2 21.71 26.07 10.54
CA THR A 2 21.19 25.33 9.38
C THR A 2 20.34 24.17 9.88
N ALA A 3 19.05 24.15 9.53
CA ALA A 3 18.16 23.06 9.91
C ALA A 3 18.72 21.74 9.38
N MET A 4 18.93 20.76 10.27
CA MET A 4 19.34 19.42 9.87
C MET A 4 18.26 18.81 8.96
N SER A 5 18.69 18.15 7.89
CA SER A 5 17.80 17.47 6.96
C SER A 5 16.96 16.41 7.68
N PRO A 6 15.67 16.21 7.34
CA PRO A 6 14.83 15.15 7.89
C PRO A 6 15.48 13.76 7.84
N ARG A 7 16.28 13.49 6.79
CA ARG A 7 17.05 12.23 6.65
C ARG A 7 18.06 12.00 7.77
N LEU A 8 18.69 13.06 8.29
CA LEU A 8 19.66 12.96 9.39
C LEU A 8 18.98 12.64 10.72
N HIS A 9 17.76 13.13 10.94
CA HIS A 9 16.97 12.77 12.13
C HIS A 9 16.57 11.28 12.12
N VAL A 10 16.28 10.70 10.95
CA VAL A 10 16.04 9.25 10.80
C VAL A 10 17.24 8.42 11.22
N LEU A 11 18.41 8.78 10.69
CA LEU A 11 19.64 8.05 10.98
C LEU A 11 20.01 8.20 12.45
N ALA A 12 19.83 9.39 13.03
CA ALA A 12 20.05 9.64 14.44
C ALA A 12 19.09 8.82 15.33
N ALA A 13 17.79 8.79 15.03
CA ALA A 13 16.82 7.98 15.76
C ALA A 13 17.18 6.48 15.72
N SER A 14 17.44 5.94 14.53
CA SER A 14 17.84 4.54 14.35
C SER A 14 19.13 4.22 15.12
N PHE A 15 20.14 5.08 15.02
CA PHE A 15 21.39 4.95 15.76
C PHE A 15 21.14 4.88 17.27
N TRP A 16 20.39 5.83 17.83
CA TRP A 16 20.11 5.85 19.27
C TRP A 16 19.30 4.63 19.73
N ARG A 17 18.41 4.10 18.88
CA ARG A 17 17.61 2.91 19.17
C ARG A 17 18.45 1.63 19.17
N GLU A 18 19.36 1.46 18.22
CA GLU A 18 20.30 0.33 18.23
C GLU A 18 21.31 0.47 19.39
N TRP A 19 21.77 1.68 19.67
CA TRP A 19 22.64 1.96 20.83
C TRP A 19 21.97 1.62 22.16
N HIS A 20 20.68 1.94 22.32
CA HIS A 20 19.90 1.52 23.48
C HIS A 20 19.87 -0.02 23.63
N ARG A 21 19.62 -0.75 22.53
CA ARG A 21 19.59 -2.24 22.56
C ARG A 21 20.94 -2.82 22.95
N GLU A 22 22.02 -2.28 22.38
CA GLU A 22 23.38 -2.72 22.71
C GLU A 22 23.70 -2.46 24.19
N LEU A 23 23.45 -1.24 24.68
CA LEU A 23 23.69 -0.90 26.09
C LEU A 23 22.85 -1.74 27.05
N ARG A 24 21.60 -2.08 26.71
CA ARG A 24 20.75 -2.99 27.49
C ARG A 24 21.31 -4.40 27.50
N ARG A 25 21.83 -4.89 26.37
CA ARG A 25 22.47 -6.21 26.27
C ARG A 25 23.69 -6.27 27.18
N GLN A 26 24.60 -5.30 27.09
CA GLN A 26 25.79 -5.23 27.93
C GLN A 26 25.45 -5.05 29.42
N ALA A 27 24.41 -4.27 29.75
CA ALA A 27 23.95 -4.13 31.13
C ALA A 27 23.37 -5.43 31.75
N GLY A 28 23.04 -6.41 30.91
CA GLY A 28 22.63 -7.75 31.31
C GLY A 28 23.81 -8.71 31.54
N ASP A 29 25.04 -8.35 31.15
CA ASP A 29 26.22 -9.20 31.37
C ASP A 29 26.65 -9.17 32.83
N GLU A 30 26.40 -10.27 33.54
CA GLU A 30 26.72 -10.42 34.97
C GLU A 30 28.21 -10.38 35.28
N ARG A 31 29.08 -10.54 34.27
CA ARG A 31 30.54 -10.42 34.42
C ARG A 31 30.98 -8.98 34.69
N LEU A 32 30.13 -7.99 34.38
CA LEU A 32 30.42 -6.59 34.61
C LEU A 32 30.11 -6.17 36.07
N PRO A 33 30.95 -5.31 36.69
CA PRO A 33 30.67 -4.76 38.01
C PRO A 33 29.29 -4.10 38.09
N TYR A 34 28.61 -4.25 39.23
CA TYR A 34 27.25 -3.72 39.41
C TYR A 34 27.13 -2.23 39.05
N GLN A 35 28.09 -1.41 39.50
CA GLN A 35 28.10 0.04 39.21
C GLN A 35 28.19 0.33 37.70
N VAL A 36 28.97 -0.46 36.96
CA VAL A 36 29.07 -0.36 35.48
C VAL A 36 27.73 -0.72 34.84
N ARG A 37 27.10 -1.83 35.27
CA ARG A 37 25.77 -2.24 34.78
C ARG A 37 24.71 -1.17 35.05
N THR A 38 24.69 -0.55 36.23
CA THR A 38 23.78 0.56 36.54
C THR A 38 24.03 1.78 35.66
N HIS A 39 25.29 2.12 35.39
CA HIS A 39 25.63 3.20 34.47
C HIS A 39 25.16 2.92 33.04
N LEU A 40 25.38 1.69 32.55
CA LEU A 40 24.92 1.25 31.23
C LEU A 40 23.40 1.32 31.10
N ARG A 41 22.63 0.91 32.12
CA ARG A 41 21.15 1.06 32.13
C ARG A 41 20.73 2.52 31.99
N ARG A 42 21.29 3.43 32.80
CA ARG A 42 20.99 4.87 32.71
C ARG A 42 21.35 5.47 31.36
N SER A 43 22.46 5.03 30.77
CA SER A 43 22.88 5.47 29.43
C SER A 43 21.99 4.89 28.33
N ALA A 44 21.50 3.67 28.49
CA ALA A 44 20.49 3.08 27.61
C ALA A 44 19.19 3.88 27.65
N ASP A 45 18.69 4.23 28.84
CA ASP A 45 17.47 5.04 28.98
C ASP A 45 17.64 6.42 28.35
N ARG A 46 18.82 7.03 28.49
CA ARG A 46 19.15 8.30 27.80
C ARG A 46 19.17 8.14 26.28
N ALA A 47 19.73 7.06 25.76
CA ALA A 47 19.73 6.76 24.33
C ALA A 47 18.29 6.56 23.81
N LEU A 48 17.46 5.83 24.55
CA LEU A 48 16.05 5.65 24.20
C LEU A 48 15.28 6.98 24.17
N ARG A 49 15.48 7.84 25.18
CA ARG A 49 14.90 9.19 25.19
C ARG A 49 15.37 10.04 24.01
N ARG A 50 16.65 9.97 23.63
CA ARG A 50 17.18 10.68 22.46
C ARG A 50 16.58 10.15 21.15
N SER A 51 16.43 8.83 21.01
CA SER A 51 15.72 8.22 19.88
C SER A 51 14.30 8.75 19.77
N ALA A 52 13.57 8.81 20.89
CA ALA A 52 12.20 9.32 20.93
C ALA A 52 12.13 10.80 20.53
N VAL A 53 13.06 11.64 21.02
CA VAL A 53 13.12 13.06 20.63
C VAL A 53 13.41 13.22 19.14
N GLU A 54 14.36 12.46 18.59
CA GLU A 54 14.67 12.50 17.15
C GLU A 54 13.52 11.95 16.28
N GLU A 55 12.72 11.02 16.80
CA GLU A 55 11.48 10.53 16.15
C GLU A 55 10.33 11.53 16.20
N GLN A 56 10.29 12.38 17.24
CA GLN A 56 9.28 13.43 17.42
C GLN A 56 9.59 14.69 16.59
N ARG A 57 10.81 14.84 16.06
CA ARG A 57 11.12 15.97 15.17
C ARG A 57 10.29 15.83 13.90
N GLY A 58 9.60 16.93 13.55
CA GLY A 58 8.54 16.98 12.54
C GLY A 58 8.86 16.17 11.28
N VAL A 59 8.02 15.17 11.05
CA VAL A 59 8.01 14.42 9.80
C VAL A 59 7.29 15.29 8.77
N VAL A 60 8.00 15.70 7.73
CA VAL A 60 7.35 16.26 6.53
C VAL A 60 6.67 15.09 5.83
N PRO A 61 5.33 15.09 5.65
CA PRO A 61 4.67 14.03 4.91
C PRO A 61 5.32 13.91 3.55
N ARG A 62 5.53 12.66 3.09
CA ARG A 62 6.09 12.43 1.76
C ARG A 62 5.22 13.14 0.73
N TRP A 63 3.91 12.99 0.90
CA TRP A 63 2.87 13.38 -0.03
C TRP A 63 1.79 14.17 0.72
N ASN A 64 1.40 15.34 0.22
CA ASN A 64 0.20 16.02 0.71
C ASN A 64 -1.02 15.40 0.01
N ARG A 65 -1.81 14.60 0.75
CA ARG A 65 -2.92 13.84 0.18
C ARG A 65 -4.00 14.76 -0.39
N ARG A 66 -4.29 15.87 0.28
CA ARG A 66 -5.31 16.84 -0.15
C ARG A 66 -4.91 17.54 -1.44
N THR A 67 -3.64 17.92 -1.57
CA THR A 67 -3.11 18.48 -2.83
C THR A 67 -3.21 17.47 -3.97
N ILE A 68 -2.85 16.20 -3.70
CA ILE A 68 -2.92 15.15 -4.73
C ILE A 68 -4.37 14.88 -5.13
N ALA A 69 -5.32 14.86 -4.19
CA ALA A 69 -6.74 14.67 -4.48
C ALA A 69 -7.26 15.68 -5.52
N GLY A 70 -6.86 16.95 -5.39
CA GLY A 70 -7.24 18.03 -6.31
C GLY A 70 -6.39 18.15 -7.58
N ALA A 71 -5.31 17.38 -7.72
CA ALA A 71 -4.39 17.50 -8.86
C ALA A 71 -5.01 16.95 -10.16
N ALA A 72 -4.73 17.62 -11.29
CA ALA A 72 -5.09 17.18 -12.62
C ALA A 72 -4.38 15.85 -12.99
N PRO A 73 -4.97 15.02 -13.88
CA PRO A 73 -4.35 13.76 -14.26
C PRO A 73 -3.11 13.98 -15.11
N ILE A 74 -2.10 13.16 -14.89
CA ILE A 74 -1.00 13.00 -15.84
C ILE A 74 -1.54 12.22 -17.05
N ARG A 75 -1.21 12.73 -18.25
CA ARG A 75 -1.54 12.12 -19.54
C ARG A 75 -0.26 11.91 -20.31
N LEU A 76 -0.24 10.87 -21.16
CA LEU A 76 0.83 10.73 -22.14
C LEU A 76 0.72 11.87 -23.17
N PRO A 77 1.85 12.38 -23.67
CA PRO A 77 1.84 13.20 -24.87
C PRO A 77 1.12 12.46 -26.03
N PRO A 78 0.41 13.16 -26.94
CA PRO A 78 -0.37 12.51 -27.99
C PRO A 78 0.42 11.51 -28.85
N ASP A 79 1.68 11.83 -29.18
CA ASP A 79 2.56 10.96 -29.97
C ASP A 79 2.91 9.67 -29.22
N ASP A 80 3.18 9.80 -27.92
CA ASP A 80 3.46 8.66 -27.03
C ASP A 80 2.21 7.82 -26.80
N GLU A 81 1.03 8.43 -26.69
CA GLU A 81 -0.23 7.71 -26.60
C GLU A 81 -0.49 6.90 -27.89
N GLN A 82 -0.29 7.50 -29.06
CA GLN A 82 -0.47 6.81 -30.34
C GLN A 82 0.57 5.68 -30.52
N ARG A 83 1.81 5.89 -30.10
CA ARG A 83 2.86 4.87 -30.12
C ARG A 83 2.57 3.74 -29.12
N GLY A 84 2.14 4.06 -27.90
CA GLY A 84 1.71 3.09 -26.89
C GLY A 84 0.54 2.23 -27.38
N ARG A 85 -0.47 2.86 -28.00
CA ARG A 85 -1.61 2.16 -28.62
C ARG A 85 -1.18 1.19 -29.72
N ARG A 86 -0.26 1.59 -30.59
CA ARG A 86 0.32 0.71 -31.63
C ARG A 86 1.06 -0.47 -31.03
N LEU A 87 1.95 -0.22 -30.06
CA LEU A 87 2.69 -1.27 -29.36
C LEU A 87 1.76 -2.27 -28.66
N ALA A 88 0.69 -1.77 -28.01
CA ALA A 88 -0.31 -2.62 -27.37
C ALA A 88 -1.05 -3.50 -28.39
N ALA A 89 -1.46 -2.94 -29.53
CA ALA A 89 -2.10 -3.68 -30.62
C ALA A 89 -1.19 -4.77 -31.20
N GLU A 90 0.08 -4.46 -31.41
CA GLU A 90 1.10 -5.43 -31.84
C GLU A 90 1.33 -6.57 -30.82
N CYS A 91 1.01 -6.33 -29.55
CA CYS A 91 1.06 -7.32 -28.47
C CYS A 91 -0.27 -8.06 -28.27
N GLY A 92 -1.26 -7.86 -29.15
CA GLY A 92 -2.54 -8.56 -29.14
C GLY A 92 -3.67 -7.85 -28.38
N VAL A 93 -3.47 -6.61 -27.91
CA VAL A 93 -4.55 -5.80 -27.32
C VAL A 93 -5.47 -5.30 -28.42
N VAL A 94 -6.76 -5.65 -28.36
CA VAL A 94 -7.73 -5.23 -29.37
C VAL A 94 -8.12 -3.76 -29.14
N PRO A 95 -7.98 -2.86 -30.13
CA PRO A 95 -8.39 -1.48 -29.99
C PRO A 95 -9.87 -1.34 -29.61
N GLY A 96 -10.16 -0.49 -28.62
CA GLY A 96 -11.53 -0.25 -28.15
C GLY A 96 -12.08 -1.32 -27.19
N GLN A 97 -11.42 -2.47 -27.04
CA GLN A 97 -11.79 -3.42 -25.98
C GLN A 97 -11.36 -2.85 -24.62
N PRO A 98 -12.25 -2.78 -23.61
CA PRO A 98 -11.87 -2.32 -22.29
C PRO A 98 -10.84 -3.29 -21.68
N MET A 99 -9.83 -2.75 -21.01
CA MET A 99 -8.76 -3.55 -20.43
C MET A 99 -8.58 -3.32 -18.93
N VAL A 100 -8.07 -4.33 -18.24
CA VAL A 100 -7.66 -4.26 -16.84
C VAL A 100 -6.20 -4.65 -16.75
N ALA A 101 -5.35 -3.73 -16.31
CA ALA A 101 -3.96 -4.03 -16.03
C ALA A 101 -3.83 -4.75 -14.69
N VAL A 102 -3.02 -5.81 -14.65
CA VAL A 102 -2.82 -6.63 -13.46
C VAL A 102 -1.34 -6.76 -13.14
N GLU A 103 -0.95 -6.35 -11.94
CA GLU A 103 0.38 -6.57 -11.37
C GLU A 103 0.29 -7.57 -10.22
N ILE A 104 1.11 -8.61 -10.34
CA ILE A 104 1.23 -9.70 -9.38
C ILE A 104 2.63 -9.70 -8.79
N GLN A 105 2.75 -9.91 -7.48
CA GLN A 105 4.04 -10.20 -6.85
C GLN A 105 4.21 -11.69 -6.60
N ARG A 106 3.22 -12.34 -5.98
CA ARG A 106 3.25 -13.77 -5.63
C ARG A 106 1.84 -14.35 -5.66
N ARG A 107 1.75 -15.68 -5.83
CA ARG A 107 0.49 -16.46 -5.70
C ARG A 107 -0.60 -16.02 -6.67
N ALA A 108 -0.29 -16.05 -7.97
CA ALA A 108 -1.23 -15.73 -9.06
C ALA A 108 -2.48 -16.63 -9.07
N ASP A 109 -2.39 -17.82 -8.46
CA ASP A 109 -3.51 -18.76 -8.27
C ASP A 109 -4.74 -18.12 -7.61
N ARG A 110 -4.54 -17.16 -6.72
CA ARG A 110 -5.64 -16.50 -5.99
C ARG A 110 -6.48 -15.56 -6.85
N LEU A 111 -5.98 -15.18 -8.02
CA LEU A 111 -6.68 -14.27 -8.94
C LEU A 111 -7.62 -15.00 -9.89
N SER A 112 -7.66 -16.34 -9.91
CA SER A 112 -8.44 -17.10 -10.90
C SER A 112 -9.90 -16.65 -10.97
N GLY A 113 -10.59 -16.56 -9.83
CA GLY A 113 -11.99 -16.12 -9.78
C GLY A 113 -12.18 -14.68 -10.26
N ALA A 114 -11.24 -13.79 -9.97
CA ALA A 114 -11.26 -12.42 -10.49
C ALA A 114 -11.00 -12.38 -12.00
N ILE A 115 -10.09 -13.19 -12.52
CA ILE A 115 -9.80 -13.29 -13.96
C ILE A 115 -11.04 -13.81 -14.70
N ASP A 116 -11.67 -14.86 -14.22
CA ASP A 116 -12.87 -15.44 -14.83
C ASP A 116 -14.01 -14.41 -14.84
N LEU A 117 -14.23 -13.71 -13.73
CA LEU A 117 -15.18 -12.61 -13.63
C LEU A 117 -14.88 -11.52 -14.67
N LEU A 118 -13.65 -10.98 -14.68
CA LEU A 118 -13.28 -9.88 -15.57
C LEU A 118 -13.37 -10.26 -17.05
N SER A 119 -12.99 -11.50 -17.38
CA SER A 119 -13.13 -12.01 -18.74
C SER A 119 -14.61 -12.16 -19.13
N ALA A 120 -15.47 -12.66 -18.23
CA ALA A 120 -16.91 -12.75 -18.47
C ALA A 120 -17.55 -11.36 -18.63
N GLU A 121 -17.00 -10.36 -17.95
CA GLU A 121 -17.36 -8.95 -18.08
C GLU A 121 -16.75 -8.26 -19.32
N GLY A 122 -16.12 -9.02 -20.22
CA GLY A 122 -15.63 -8.55 -21.52
C GLY A 122 -14.29 -7.81 -21.48
N PHE A 123 -13.64 -7.74 -20.32
CA PHE A 123 -12.35 -7.09 -20.18
C PHE A 123 -11.23 -7.94 -20.80
N ARG A 124 -10.28 -7.25 -21.46
CA ARG A 124 -8.97 -7.79 -21.75
C ARG A 124 -8.09 -7.67 -20.51
N ILE A 125 -7.60 -8.77 -19.96
CA ILE A 125 -6.69 -8.73 -18.81
C ILE A 125 -5.25 -8.65 -19.32
N VAL A 126 -4.53 -7.58 -19.00
CA VAL A 126 -3.12 -7.40 -19.40
C VAL A 126 -2.22 -7.48 -18.19
N ARG A 127 -1.38 -8.51 -18.10
CA ARG A 127 -0.43 -8.62 -16.98
C ARG A 127 0.80 -7.74 -17.25
N ILE A 128 1.09 -6.84 -16.32
CA ILE A 128 2.25 -5.95 -16.31
C ILE A 128 3.10 -6.20 -15.05
N GLY A 129 4.25 -5.52 -14.95
CA GLY A 129 5.13 -5.60 -13.79
C GLY A 129 6.29 -6.58 -13.96
N ASP A 130 6.76 -7.15 -12.85
CA ASP A 130 7.97 -7.99 -12.82
C ASP A 130 7.69 -9.40 -13.38
N PRO A 131 8.41 -9.85 -14.45
CA PRO A 131 8.27 -11.20 -14.99
C PRO A 131 8.59 -12.29 -13.95
N VAL A 132 9.47 -12.04 -12.99
CA VAL A 132 9.92 -13.01 -11.96
C VAL A 132 8.77 -13.47 -11.05
N ALA A 133 7.69 -12.68 -10.95
CA ALA A 133 6.48 -13.05 -10.19
C ALA A 133 5.74 -14.28 -10.76
N GLY A 134 6.15 -14.79 -11.92
CA GLY A 134 5.56 -15.94 -12.59
C GLY A 134 4.38 -15.56 -13.50
N PRO A 135 3.97 -16.45 -14.42
CA PRO A 135 2.98 -16.10 -15.42
C PRO A 135 1.57 -15.96 -14.84
N LEU A 136 0.77 -15.07 -15.43
CA LEU A 136 -0.67 -15.02 -15.20
C LEU A 136 -1.38 -15.80 -16.29
N ARG A 137 -2.30 -16.70 -15.92
CA ARG A 137 -3.02 -17.56 -16.87
C ARG A 137 -4.52 -17.48 -16.61
N GLY A 138 -5.30 -17.61 -17.68
CA GLY A 138 -6.75 -17.68 -17.62
C GLY A 138 -7.40 -17.09 -18.86
N PRO A 139 -8.74 -17.14 -18.95
CA PRO A 139 -9.50 -16.55 -20.05
C PRO A 139 -9.20 -15.06 -20.19
N GLY A 140 -9.03 -14.59 -21.43
CA GLY A 140 -8.83 -13.16 -21.71
C GLY A 140 -7.49 -12.58 -21.24
N VAL A 141 -6.57 -13.38 -20.68
CA VAL A 141 -5.27 -12.90 -20.19
C VAL A 141 -4.24 -12.79 -21.33
N LEU A 142 -3.57 -11.64 -21.40
CA LEU A 142 -2.33 -11.40 -22.14
C LEU A 142 -1.20 -11.14 -21.16
N ASP A 143 -0.24 -12.07 -21.08
CA ASP A 143 0.93 -11.90 -20.23
C ASP A 143 1.99 -11.04 -20.94
N LEU A 144 2.04 -9.75 -20.61
CA LEU A 144 2.94 -8.78 -21.24
C LEU A 144 4.20 -8.51 -20.40
N ALA A 145 4.22 -8.89 -19.12
CA ALA A 145 5.37 -8.71 -18.23
C ALA A 145 6.64 -9.43 -18.73
N SER A 146 6.46 -10.59 -19.38
CA SER A 146 7.55 -11.39 -19.96
C SER A 146 7.70 -11.22 -21.48
N ASN A 147 6.95 -10.30 -22.10
CA ASN A 147 6.93 -10.13 -23.54
C ASN A 147 8.23 -9.45 -24.03
N PRO A 148 8.90 -9.96 -25.08
CA PRO A 148 10.15 -9.38 -25.59
C PRO A 148 9.98 -7.96 -26.16
N ARG A 149 8.75 -7.55 -26.51
CA ARG A 149 8.42 -6.20 -26.98
C ARG A 149 8.05 -5.24 -25.86
N ARG A 150 8.12 -5.68 -24.60
CA ARG A 150 7.82 -4.83 -23.44
C ARG A 150 8.77 -3.63 -23.39
N THR A 151 8.19 -2.45 -23.20
CA THR A 151 8.92 -1.19 -23.02
C THR A 151 8.27 -0.38 -21.90
N PRO A 152 8.99 0.58 -21.27
CA PRO A 152 8.40 1.47 -20.27
C PRO A 152 7.19 2.26 -20.80
N LEU A 153 7.23 2.65 -22.09
CA LEU A 153 6.11 3.31 -22.74
C LEU A 153 4.87 2.40 -22.82
N LEU A 154 5.06 1.12 -23.18
CA LEU A 154 3.96 0.15 -23.23
C LEU A 154 3.33 -0.03 -21.84
N ASP A 155 4.14 -0.24 -20.79
CA ASP A 155 3.61 -0.40 -19.43
C ASP A 155 2.83 0.84 -18.96
N THR A 156 3.37 2.03 -19.24
CA THR A 156 2.73 3.30 -18.88
C THR A 156 1.42 3.49 -19.63
N TYR A 157 1.40 3.18 -20.94
CA TYR A 157 0.19 3.23 -21.74
C TYR A 157 -0.87 2.24 -21.21
N LEU A 158 -0.51 0.98 -20.97
CA LEU A 158 -1.43 -0.03 -20.47
C LEU A 158 -2.02 0.36 -19.11
N LEU A 159 -1.19 0.92 -18.22
CA LEU A 159 -1.65 1.44 -16.95
C LEU A 159 -2.66 2.57 -17.13
N LEU A 160 -2.32 3.61 -17.91
CA LEU A 160 -3.16 4.80 -18.04
C LEU A 160 -4.44 4.58 -18.87
N ALA A 161 -4.40 3.67 -19.85
CA ALA A 161 -5.52 3.33 -20.72
C ALA A 161 -6.46 2.27 -20.14
N SER A 162 -6.08 1.63 -19.03
CA SER A 162 -6.91 0.62 -18.37
C SER A 162 -8.17 1.23 -17.77
N ALA A 163 -9.27 0.48 -17.81
CA ALA A 163 -10.50 0.81 -17.10
C ALA A 163 -10.25 0.89 -15.59
N PHE A 164 -9.40 0.01 -15.07
CA PHE A 164 -8.79 0.08 -13.75
C PHE A 164 -7.57 -0.86 -13.66
N VAL A 165 -6.78 -0.72 -12.60
CA VAL A 165 -5.60 -1.56 -12.32
C VAL A 165 -5.85 -2.44 -11.10
N VAL A 166 -5.46 -3.71 -11.16
CA VAL A 166 -5.32 -4.58 -9.97
C VAL A 166 -3.83 -4.70 -9.65
N CYS A 167 -3.42 -4.35 -8.43
CA CYS A 167 -2.01 -4.31 -8.06
C CYS A 167 -1.78 -4.78 -6.62
N SER A 168 -0.58 -5.27 -6.33
CA SER A 168 -0.17 -5.62 -4.96
C SER A 168 0.77 -4.55 -4.37
N SER A 169 1.47 -3.83 -5.25
CA SER A 169 2.45 -2.80 -4.88
C SER A 169 1.85 -1.44 -4.55
N ALA A 170 2.50 -0.71 -3.64
CA ALA A 170 2.15 0.68 -3.35
C ALA A 170 2.49 1.58 -4.54
N GLU A 171 3.63 1.30 -5.17
CA GLU A 171 4.22 2.07 -6.27
C GLU A 171 3.29 2.11 -7.49
N LEU A 172 2.65 0.98 -7.82
CA LEU A 172 1.74 0.94 -8.96
C LEU A 172 0.39 1.59 -8.65
N GLN A 173 -0.14 1.40 -7.44
CA GLN A 173 -1.33 2.13 -6.96
C GLN A 173 -1.10 3.66 -7.04
N GLN A 174 0.08 4.10 -6.65
CA GLN A 174 0.53 5.48 -6.70
C GLN A 174 0.68 6.02 -8.12
N THR A 175 1.20 5.22 -9.04
CA THR A 175 1.27 5.58 -10.45
C THR A 175 -0.14 5.72 -11.06
N ALA A 176 -1.05 4.79 -10.74
CA ALA A 176 -2.44 4.85 -11.16
C ALA A 176 -3.15 6.11 -10.63
N LEU A 177 -2.92 6.46 -9.37
CA LEU A 177 -3.45 7.68 -8.74
C LEU A 177 -3.09 8.96 -9.52
N MET A 178 -1.84 9.07 -9.99
CA MET A 178 -1.38 10.23 -10.77
C MET A 178 -2.06 10.30 -12.15
N GLY A 179 -2.34 9.16 -12.75
CA GLY A 179 -3.08 9.05 -14.01
C GLY A 179 -4.59 9.19 -13.90
N HIS A 180 -5.14 9.27 -12.68
CA HIS A 180 -6.57 9.09 -12.41
C HIS A 180 -7.10 7.78 -13.01
N THR A 181 -6.26 6.74 -13.00
CA THR A 181 -6.71 5.39 -13.32
C THR A 181 -7.25 4.76 -12.04
N PRO A 182 -8.51 4.29 -12.01
CA PRO A 182 -9.05 3.57 -10.85
C PRO A 182 -8.15 2.39 -10.47
N SER A 183 -8.06 2.07 -9.18
CA SER A 183 -7.16 1.00 -8.73
C SER A 183 -7.76 0.14 -7.63
N LEU A 184 -7.52 -1.16 -7.72
CA LEU A 184 -7.70 -2.14 -6.67
C LEU A 184 -6.33 -2.57 -6.15
N ARG A 185 -5.99 -2.17 -4.92
CA ARG A 185 -4.78 -2.66 -4.26
C ARG A 185 -5.09 -3.86 -3.37
N ILE A 186 -4.51 -5.01 -3.69
CA ILE A 186 -4.65 -6.22 -2.89
C ILE A 186 -3.50 -6.36 -1.88
N ASP A 187 -3.73 -7.17 -0.85
CA ASP A 187 -2.72 -7.56 0.15
C ASP A 187 -2.06 -6.40 0.91
N ALA A 188 -2.73 -5.25 1.06
CA ALA A 188 -2.18 -4.12 1.80
C ALA A 188 -1.90 -4.47 3.26
N ARG A 189 -0.79 -3.97 3.82
CA ARG A 189 -0.39 -4.28 5.20
C ARG A 189 -1.02 -3.36 6.24
N ASP A 190 -1.38 -2.15 5.84
CA ASP A 190 -1.96 -1.16 6.72
C ASP A 190 -2.81 -0.16 5.93
N ALA A 191 -3.77 0.44 6.62
CA ALA A 191 -4.68 1.40 6.00
C ALA A 191 -3.95 2.71 5.64
N PHE A 192 -2.95 3.16 6.41
CA PHE A 192 -2.35 4.47 6.20
C PHE A 192 -1.51 4.55 4.93
N THR A 193 -0.83 3.48 4.53
CA THR A 193 -0.07 3.43 3.27
C THR A 193 -0.93 3.12 2.05
N ALA A 194 -2.05 2.44 2.24
CA ALA A 194 -2.85 1.88 1.15
C ALA A 194 -4.16 2.60 0.90
N TYR A 195 -4.60 3.47 1.81
CA TYR A 195 -5.85 4.20 1.63
C TYR A 195 -5.81 4.99 0.32
N PRO A 196 -6.71 4.70 -0.64
CA PRO A 196 -6.72 5.40 -1.90
C PRO A 196 -7.16 6.84 -1.68
N VAL A 197 -6.37 7.77 -2.23
CA VAL A 197 -6.66 9.20 -2.12
C VAL A 197 -7.92 9.57 -2.92
N ARG A 198 -8.15 8.92 -4.06
CA ARG A 198 -9.30 9.16 -4.94
C ARG A 198 -10.45 8.20 -4.68
N ARG A 199 -11.66 8.66 -5.02
CA ARG A 199 -12.93 7.93 -4.84
C ARG A 199 -12.98 6.60 -5.60
N ASP A 200 -12.29 6.52 -6.72
CA ASP A 200 -12.22 5.37 -7.62
C ASP A 200 -11.17 4.31 -7.23
N GLY A 201 -10.63 4.42 -6.02
CA GLY A 201 -9.73 3.43 -5.44
C GLY A 201 -10.42 2.50 -4.45
N VAL A 202 -10.14 1.22 -4.57
CA VAL A 202 -10.47 0.15 -3.63
C VAL A 202 -9.17 -0.49 -3.13
N PHE A 203 -9.15 -0.95 -1.89
CA PHE A 203 -8.06 -1.80 -1.41
C PHE A 203 -8.55 -2.92 -0.50
N THR A 204 -7.75 -3.97 -0.36
CA THR A 204 -7.94 -5.04 0.63
C THR A 204 -6.73 -5.08 1.56
N LEU A 205 -6.96 -5.44 2.82
CA LEU A 205 -5.93 -5.67 3.81
C LEU A 205 -5.58 -7.17 3.90
N SER A 206 -4.29 -7.45 3.98
CA SER A 206 -3.77 -8.74 4.41
C SER A 206 -4.23 -9.04 5.84
N THR A 207 -4.43 -10.31 6.15
CA THR A 207 -4.64 -10.71 7.55
C THR A 207 -3.32 -10.70 8.30
N VAL A 208 -3.20 -9.81 9.27
CA VAL A 208 -2.02 -9.70 10.12
C VAL A 208 -2.07 -10.79 11.19
N VAL A 209 -0.94 -11.47 11.41
CA VAL A 209 -0.79 -12.53 12.41
C VAL A 209 0.33 -12.14 13.35
N ASP A 210 0.04 -12.08 14.64
CA ASP A 210 1.04 -11.98 15.70
C ASP A 210 1.88 -13.26 15.72
N LEU A 211 3.19 -13.12 15.49
CA LEU A 211 4.11 -14.26 15.44
C LEU A 211 4.46 -14.79 16.84
N ASP A 212 4.32 -13.97 17.88
CA ASP A 212 4.58 -14.37 19.26
C ASP A 212 3.42 -15.24 19.79
N THR A 213 2.18 -14.90 19.41
CA THR A 213 0.97 -15.57 19.91
C THR A 213 0.27 -16.47 18.89
N GLY A 214 0.61 -16.36 17.61
CA GLY A 214 -0.08 -17.02 16.49
C GLY A 214 -1.47 -16.44 16.18
N ARG A 215 -1.92 -15.41 16.90
CA ARG A 215 -3.27 -14.86 16.79
C ARG A 215 -3.41 -13.97 15.56
N ALA A 216 -4.52 -14.10 14.85
CA ALA A 216 -4.91 -13.15 13.81
C ALA A 216 -5.44 -11.85 14.45
N LEU A 217 -4.94 -10.70 13.99
CA LEU A 217 -5.44 -9.39 14.43
C LEU A 217 -6.72 -9.04 13.67
N ALA A 218 -7.66 -8.40 14.36
CA ALA A 218 -8.81 -7.79 13.71
C ALA A 218 -8.38 -6.50 12.99
N ILE A 219 -9.13 -6.08 11.97
CA ILE A 219 -8.81 -4.87 11.21
C ILE A 219 -8.76 -3.63 12.11
N ARG A 220 -9.68 -3.50 13.08
CA ARG A 220 -9.64 -2.43 14.09
C ARG A 220 -8.34 -2.36 14.88
N ASP A 221 -7.70 -3.52 15.12
CA ASP A 221 -6.44 -3.58 15.87
C ASP A 221 -5.29 -2.94 15.06
N LEU A 222 -5.43 -2.88 13.72
CA LEU A 222 -4.48 -2.22 12.81
C LEU A 222 -4.58 -0.69 12.83
N LEU A 223 -5.59 -0.14 13.51
CA LEU A 223 -5.77 1.30 13.72
C LEU A 223 -5.22 1.76 15.08
N ALA A 224 -4.61 0.86 15.84
CA ALA A 224 -4.01 1.16 17.13
C ALA A 224 -2.50 1.37 17.04
N GLU A 225 -1.97 2.26 17.87
CA GLU A 225 -0.54 2.59 17.90
C GLU A 225 0.36 1.37 18.17
N GLY A 226 -0.12 0.43 19.00
CA GLY A 226 0.60 -0.81 19.32
C GLY A 226 0.94 -1.68 18.10
N TYR A 227 0.13 -1.61 17.02
CA TYR A 227 0.44 -2.31 15.78
C TYR A 227 1.72 -1.73 15.11
N PHE A 228 1.87 -0.40 15.09
CA PHE A 228 3.00 0.24 14.41
C PHE A 228 4.34 0.10 15.15
N HIS A 229 4.30 -0.04 16.48
CA HIS A 229 5.51 -0.27 17.28
C HIS A 229 6.10 -1.67 17.12
N ASN A 230 5.25 -2.67 16.83
CA ASN A 230 5.61 -4.09 16.81
C ASN A 230 5.56 -4.72 15.42
N THR A 231 5.64 -3.92 14.34
CA THR A 231 5.52 -4.41 12.95
C THR A 231 6.47 -5.56 12.57
N ARG A 232 7.61 -5.68 13.26
CA ARG A 232 8.58 -6.77 13.04
C ARG A 232 8.12 -8.13 13.58
N ASN A 233 7.18 -8.15 14.52
CA ASN A 233 6.64 -9.37 15.14
C ASN A 233 5.36 -9.84 14.43
N TYR A 234 5.04 -9.27 13.28
CA TYR A 234 3.84 -9.65 12.53
C TYR A 234 4.17 -10.37 11.23
N GLY A 235 3.44 -11.45 10.98
CA GLY A 235 3.30 -12.11 9.69
C GLY A 235 2.10 -11.57 8.92
N TYR A 236 2.14 -11.68 7.60
CA TYR A 236 1.08 -11.21 6.71
C TYR A 236 0.57 -12.36 5.87
N ARG A 237 -0.68 -12.76 6.12
CA ARG A 237 -1.38 -13.71 5.26
C ARG A 237 -2.09 -12.94 4.14
N PRO A 238 -1.81 -13.25 2.88
CA PRO A 238 -2.45 -12.58 1.76
C PRO A 238 -3.98 -12.70 1.79
N THR A 239 -4.68 -11.73 1.20
CA THR A 239 -6.13 -11.74 0.99
C THR A 239 -6.54 -13.01 0.25
N ASN A 240 -7.62 -13.66 0.67
CA ASN A 240 -8.06 -14.89 0.01
C ASN A 240 -8.70 -14.61 -1.37
N ALA A 241 -8.80 -15.66 -2.19
CA ALA A 241 -9.28 -15.54 -3.57
C ALA A 241 -10.73 -15.04 -3.68
N ALA A 242 -11.61 -15.43 -2.74
CA ALA A 242 -13.00 -15.00 -2.74
C ALA A 242 -13.12 -13.50 -2.47
N GLU A 243 -12.37 -12.99 -1.49
CA GLU A 243 -12.32 -11.56 -1.18
C GLU A 243 -11.75 -10.73 -2.34
N ILE A 244 -10.73 -11.24 -3.04
CA ILE A 244 -10.19 -10.56 -4.23
C ILE A 244 -11.23 -10.53 -5.35
N THR A 245 -11.98 -11.61 -5.55
CA THR A 245 -13.04 -11.70 -6.57
C THR A 245 -14.17 -10.71 -6.28
N GLU A 246 -14.61 -10.61 -5.02
CA GLU A 246 -15.64 -9.63 -4.63
C GLU A 246 -15.13 -8.18 -4.71
N ALA A 247 -13.86 -7.93 -4.37
CA ALA A 247 -13.27 -6.60 -4.57
C ALA A 247 -13.17 -6.24 -6.07
N ALA A 248 -12.86 -7.20 -6.94
CA ALA A 248 -12.86 -7.00 -8.40
C ALA A 248 -14.27 -6.74 -8.93
N ARG A 249 -15.30 -7.43 -8.41
CA ARG A 249 -16.71 -7.16 -8.71
C ARG A 249 -17.08 -5.72 -8.34
N GLU A 250 -16.69 -5.26 -7.16
CA GLU A 250 -16.91 -3.88 -6.73
C GLU A 250 -16.24 -2.86 -7.66
N MET A 251 -15.05 -3.14 -8.18
CA MET A 251 -14.42 -2.29 -9.20
C MET A 251 -15.23 -2.23 -10.50
N VAL A 252 -15.72 -3.38 -11.00
CA VAL A 252 -16.55 -3.44 -12.20
C VAL A 252 -17.85 -2.64 -12.02
N GLU A 253 -18.52 -2.80 -10.88
CA GLU A 253 -19.70 -2.01 -10.51
C GLU A 253 -19.38 -0.51 -10.51
N GLY A 254 -18.29 -0.11 -9.85
CA GLY A 254 -17.89 1.29 -9.72
C GLY A 254 -17.55 1.96 -11.05
N VAL A 255 -16.80 1.27 -11.92
CA VAL A 255 -16.42 1.79 -13.25
C VAL A 255 -17.62 1.90 -14.19
N ARG A 256 -18.60 0.98 -14.12
CA ARG A 256 -19.76 0.97 -15.03
C ARG A 256 -20.94 1.80 -14.55
N ALA A 257 -21.26 1.72 -13.26
CA ALA A 257 -22.47 2.30 -12.68
C ALA A 257 -22.19 3.46 -11.72
N GLY A 258 -20.91 3.77 -11.48
CA GLY A 258 -20.46 4.82 -10.58
C GLY A 258 -20.21 4.33 -9.16
N TRP A 259 -19.34 5.04 -8.46
CA TRP A 259 -18.85 4.68 -7.13
C TRP A 259 -19.85 5.00 -6.02
N ARG A 260 -20.21 4.01 -5.21
CA ARG A 260 -21.08 4.18 -4.03
C ARG A 260 -20.41 3.55 -2.82
N ASP A 261 -20.46 4.24 -1.69
CA ASP A 261 -19.92 3.74 -0.43
C ASP A 261 -21.05 3.04 0.34
N SER A 262 -20.77 1.88 0.90
CA SER A 262 -21.59 1.28 1.95
C SER A 262 -21.42 2.02 3.28
N GLU A 263 -22.37 1.87 4.20
CA GLU A 263 -22.25 2.41 5.55
C GLU A 263 -20.99 1.90 6.28
N ALA A 264 -20.64 0.63 6.11
CA ALA A 264 -19.46 0.03 6.70
C ALA A 264 -18.17 0.69 6.18
N GLN A 265 -18.07 0.97 4.88
CA GLN A 265 -16.94 1.70 4.29
C GLN A 265 -16.84 3.14 4.80
N ILE A 266 -17.97 3.83 4.95
CA ILE A 266 -18.00 5.19 5.52
C ILE A 266 -17.51 5.18 6.96
N ARG A 267 -17.99 4.24 7.78
CA ARG A 267 -17.54 4.09 9.18
C ARG A 267 -16.04 3.77 9.25
N PHE A 268 -15.57 2.85 8.40
CA PHE A 268 -14.15 2.50 8.35
C PHE A 268 -13.28 3.69 7.96
N ARG A 269 -13.64 4.46 6.93
CA ARG A 269 -12.91 5.67 6.53
C ARG A 269 -12.75 6.66 7.68
N ARG A 270 -13.85 6.92 8.41
CA ARG A 270 -13.84 7.80 9.59
C ARG A 270 -12.90 7.28 10.67
N ALA A 271 -13.01 5.99 11.01
CA ALA A 271 -12.13 5.38 12.01
C ALA A 271 -10.64 5.48 11.63
N VAL A 272 -10.29 5.29 10.36
CA VAL A 272 -8.90 5.44 9.90
C VAL A 272 -8.44 6.90 9.98
N ALA A 273 -9.29 7.86 9.59
CA ALA A 273 -8.96 9.28 9.69
C ALA A 273 -8.75 9.73 11.14
N ASP A 274 -9.65 9.34 12.05
CA ASP A 274 -9.57 9.66 13.47
C ASP A 274 -8.32 9.02 14.10
N ALA A 275 -8.04 7.76 13.78
CA ALA A 275 -6.84 7.06 14.20
C ALA A 275 -5.56 7.74 13.65
N GLY A 276 -5.60 8.24 12.41
CA GLY A 276 -4.50 8.97 11.80
C GLY A 276 -4.16 10.27 12.53
N VAL A 277 -5.18 11.03 12.95
CA VAL A 277 -5.01 12.24 13.77
C VAL A 277 -4.46 11.89 15.14
N ALA A 278 -5.05 10.88 15.81
CA ALA A 278 -4.62 10.45 17.13
C ALA A 278 -3.18 9.90 17.15
N MET A 279 -2.75 9.26 16.06
CA MET A 279 -1.40 8.72 15.88
C MET A 279 -0.48 9.65 15.07
N GLY A 280 -0.74 10.97 15.04
CA GLY A 280 0.08 11.91 14.28
C GLY A 280 1.55 11.97 14.72
N HIS A 281 1.89 11.51 15.93
CA HIS A 281 3.26 11.33 16.42
C HIS A 281 3.90 10.02 15.95
N VAL A 282 3.11 9.03 15.50
CA VAL A 282 3.62 7.79 14.93
C VAL A 282 4.17 8.09 13.55
N ARG A 283 5.49 8.05 13.43
CA ARG A 283 6.18 8.43 12.20
C ARG A 283 5.65 7.75 10.93
N HIS A 284 5.37 6.44 10.98
CA HIS A 284 4.80 5.73 9.83
C HIS A 284 3.50 6.37 9.36
N VAL A 285 2.62 6.76 10.29
CA VAL A 285 1.35 7.43 9.99
C VAL A 285 1.57 8.85 9.47
N ALA A 286 2.48 9.61 10.11
CA ALA A 286 2.81 10.98 9.73
C ALA A 286 3.45 11.08 8.34
N GLU A 287 4.32 10.13 7.95
CA GLU A 287 4.96 10.11 6.63
C GLU A 287 3.94 10.00 5.49
N TRP A 288 2.77 9.42 5.75
CA TRP A 288 1.67 9.26 4.80
C TRP A 288 0.54 10.28 5.02
N ASP A 289 0.79 11.39 5.72
CA ASP A 289 -0.18 12.48 5.90
C ASP A 289 -1.45 12.08 6.66
N GLY A 290 -1.41 10.98 7.43
CA GLY A 290 -2.55 10.53 8.24
C GLY A 290 -2.97 11.55 9.30
N ALA A 291 -2.02 12.36 9.79
CA ALA A 291 -2.24 13.37 10.82
C ALA A 291 -3.09 14.58 10.34
N SER A 292 -3.27 14.76 9.03
CA SER A 292 -4.02 15.89 8.46
C SER A 292 -5.54 15.76 8.59
N GLY A 293 -6.05 14.62 9.07
CA GLY A 293 -7.47 14.29 9.12
C GLY A 293 -8.08 13.95 7.76
N PHE A 294 -7.30 13.96 6.67
CA PHE A 294 -7.71 13.49 5.35
C PHE A 294 -6.92 12.27 4.94
N ILE A 295 -7.56 11.10 4.98
CA ILE A 295 -6.94 9.83 4.58
C ILE A 295 -7.12 9.53 3.07
N GLY A 296 -8.18 10.07 2.45
CA GLY A 296 -8.55 9.82 1.05
C GLY A 296 -10.04 9.54 0.88
N ASP A 297 -10.52 9.62 -0.36
CA ASP A 297 -11.92 9.38 -0.74
C ASP A 297 -12.19 7.93 -1.19
N GLY A 298 -11.16 7.10 -1.24
CA GLY A 298 -11.27 5.69 -1.58
C GLY A 298 -11.94 4.85 -0.49
N ARG A 299 -11.86 3.53 -0.65
CA ARG A 299 -12.58 2.58 0.20
C ARG A 299 -11.83 1.28 0.43
N LEU A 300 -11.99 0.71 1.62
CA LEU A 300 -11.71 -0.70 1.86
C LEU A 300 -12.77 -1.52 1.10
N ALA A 301 -12.40 -2.65 0.49
CA ALA A 301 -13.35 -3.52 -0.20
C ALA A 301 -14.51 -3.91 0.72
N ARG A 302 -15.74 -3.88 0.20
CA ARG A 302 -16.98 -4.05 0.97
C ARG A 302 -16.96 -5.30 1.85
N VAL A 303 -16.53 -6.42 1.27
CA VAL A 303 -16.38 -7.73 1.93
C VAL A 303 -15.50 -7.70 3.19
N GLN A 304 -14.54 -6.77 3.27
CA GLN A 304 -13.71 -6.58 4.46
C GLN A 304 -14.23 -5.46 5.37
N ALA A 305 -14.84 -4.41 4.80
CA ALA A 305 -15.41 -3.31 5.57
C ALA A 305 -16.53 -3.77 6.52
N ASP A 306 -17.36 -4.72 6.08
CA ASP A 306 -18.48 -5.24 6.87
C ASP A 306 -18.05 -5.94 8.17
N ARG A 307 -16.78 -6.34 8.28
CA ARG A 307 -16.18 -6.98 9.47
C ARG A 307 -15.07 -6.14 10.11
N ALA A 308 -14.89 -4.90 9.69
CA ALA A 308 -13.71 -4.10 10.06
C ALA A 308 -13.81 -3.45 11.45
N LEU A 309 -15.02 -3.06 11.87
CA LEU A 309 -15.30 -2.30 13.10
C LEU A 309 -16.37 -3.00 13.94
#